data_AF-A0A5B7HN18-F1
#
_entry.id   AF-A0A5B7HN18-F1
#
_cell.length_a   1.000
_cell.length_b   1.000
_cell.length_c   1.000
_cell.angle_alpha   90.00
_cell.angle_beta   90.00
_cell.angle_gamma   90.00
#
_symmetry.space_group_name_H-M   'P 1'
#
loop_
_entity.id
_entity.type
_entity.pdbx_description
1 polymer ?
#
loop_
_entity_poly.entity_id
_entity_poly.type
_entity_poly.pdbx_seq_one_letter_code
_entity_poly.pdbx_strand_id
1 'polypeptide(L)'
;MQLPFMGTFAIDDFYTGTRAALAGGTTMIMDFAIPQKGESLVEAYHRWRSWADPKVCCDYALHVAVTWWSDKVGKEMEELTEEHGINSFKMFMAYKDTWQLDDHDLLESFKQCKEIGALAQVHAENGDVIKENSAKLLDMGITGPEGHELSRPEEVEAEATNRACVLSNQVRMIIFNSILNKVMYSLNYNEL
;
A
#
# COMPACT_ATOMS: atom_id res chain seq x y z
N MET A 1 7.15 -10.09 -1.20
CA MET A 1 7.88 -11.29 -1.63
C MET A 1 7.07 -11.94 -2.73
N GLN A 2 7.73 -12.58 -3.71
CA GLN A 2 7.04 -13.25 -4.83
C GLN A 2 5.96 -12.38 -5.51
N LEU A 3 6.21 -11.08 -5.59
CA LEU A 3 5.24 -10.08 -6.02
C LEU A 3 5.14 -10.06 -7.56
N PRO A 4 3.96 -10.33 -8.15
CA PRO A 4 3.70 -9.98 -9.55
C PRO A 4 3.63 -8.46 -9.70
N PHE A 5 4.59 -7.85 -10.41
CA PHE A 5 4.65 -6.40 -10.60
C PHE A 5 5.28 -6.02 -11.94
N MET A 6 4.68 -5.03 -12.61
CA MET A 6 5.16 -4.47 -13.88
C MET A 6 5.55 -5.53 -14.94
N GLY A 7 4.73 -6.57 -15.09
CA GLY A 7 4.89 -7.61 -16.13
C GLY A 7 5.86 -8.73 -15.79
N THR A 8 6.41 -8.77 -14.58
CA THR A 8 7.30 -9.85 -14.11
C THR A 8 7.04 -10.18 -12.63
N PHE A 9 7.88 -11.01 -12.03
CA PHE A 9 7.87 -11.34 -10.60
C PHE A 9 9.18 -10.89 -9.94
N ALA A 10 9.09 -10.53 -8.66
CA ALA A 10 10.28 -10.41 -7.81
C ALA A 10 11.09 -11.73 -7.83
N ILE A 11 12.42 -11.63 -7.89
CA ILE A 11 13.30 -12.81 -7.94
C ILE A 11 13.31 -13.57 -6.61
N ASP A 12 13.18 -12.86 -5.49
CA ASP A 12 13.02 -13.47 -4.18
C ASP A 12 11.58 -13.89 -3.94
N ASP A 13 11.42 -15.19 -3.76
CA ASP A 13 10.17 -15.80 -3.34
C ASP A 13 10.10 -15.94 -1.82
N PHE A 14 9.01 -16.50 -1.30
CA PHE A 14 8.88 -16.68 0.15
C PHE A 14 9.97 -17.58 0.75
N TYR A 15 10.54 -18.52 -0.01
CA TYR A 15 11.60 -19.40 0.48
C TYR A 15 12.95 -18.69 0.48
N THR A 16 13.39 -18.12 -0.65
CA THR A 16 14.69 -17.44 -0.72
C THR A 16 14.70 -16.16 0.12
N GLY A 17 13.61 -15.39 0.09
CA GLY A 17 13.47 -14.15 0.84
C GLY A 17 13.51 -14.35 2.35
N THR A 18 12.77 -15.33 2.90
CA THR A 18 12.79 -15.58 4.36
C THR A 18 14.11 -16.20 4.82
N ARG A 19 14.78 -17.00 3.98
CA ARG A 19 16.15 -17.47 4.26
C ARG A 19 17.14 -16.31 4.35
N ALA A 20 17.06 -15.35 3.43
CA ALA A 20 17.88 -14.15 3.47
C ALA A 20 17.57 -13.31 4.72
N ALA A 21 16.29 -13.18 5.10
CA ALA A 21 15.87 -12.47 6.31
C ALA A 21 16.52 -13.08 7.56
N LEU A 22 16.44 -14.41 7.70
CA LEU A 22 17.06 -15.15 8.82
C LEU A 22 18.59 -15.01 8.84
N ALA A 23 19.23 -15.07 7.67
CA ALA A 23 20.69 -14.87 7.57
C ALA A 23 21.11 -13.46 8.02
N GLY A 24 20.24 -12.46 7.86
CA GLY A 24 20.42 -11.09 8.34
C GLY A 24 19.95 -10.83 9.78
N GLY A 25 19.41 -11.84 10.48
CA GLY A 25 18.90 -11.71 11.85
C GLY A 25 17.46 -11.22 11.97
N THR A 26 16.72 -11.09 10.87
CA THR A 26 15.28 -10.81 10.86
C THR A 26 14.48 -12.12 10.96
N THR A 27 13.66 -12.26 11.99
CA THR A 27 12.93 -13.49 12.30
C THR A 27 11.44 -13.45 11.95
N MET A 28 10.94 -12.32 11.44
CA MET A 28 9.57 -12.18 10.97
C MET A 28 9.52 -11.22 9.78
N ILE A 29 8.68 -11.52 8.79
CA ILE A 29 8.36 -10.60 7.69
C ILE A 29 6.87 -10.23 7.70
N MET A 30 6.54 -9.05 7.17
CA MET A 30 5.17 -8.68 6.82
C MET A 30 5.13 -8.37 5.33
N ASP A 31 4.35 -9.13 4.57
CA ASP A 31 4.25 -8.98 3.12
C ASP A 31 2.97 -8.26 2.70
N PHE A 32 2.83 -7.90 1.42
CA PHE A 32 1.64 -7.22 0.91
C PHE A 32 0.90 -8.14 -0.06
N ALA A 33 -0.32 -8.53 0.28
CA ALA A 33 -1.26 -9.12 -0.66
C ALA A 33 -1.90 -8.02 -1.50
N ILE A 34 -1.64 -8.01 -2.81
CA ILE A 34 -2.05 -6.93 -3.72
C ILE A 34 -3.03 -7.44 -4.78
N PRO A 35 -4.35 -7.24 -4.62
CA PRO A 35 -5.33 -7.59 -5.64
C PRO A 35 -5.21 -6.67 -6.87
N GLN A 36 -5.58 -7.20 -8.04
CA GLN A 36 -5.87 -6.35 -9.20
C GLN A 36 -7.15 -5.53 -8.96
N LYS A 37 -7.31 -4.41 -9.67
CA LYS A 37 -8.53 -3.59 -9.59
C LYS A 37 -9.75 -4.43 -9.97
N GLY A 38 -10.75 -4.48 -9.08
CA GLY A 38 -11.97 -5.26 -9.23
C GLY A 38 -11.90 -6.69 -8.69
N GLU A 39 -10.72 -7.17 -8.29
CA GLU A 39 -10.52 -8.48 -7.68
C GLU A 39 -10.91 -8.47 -6.19
N SER A 40 -11.39 -9.61 -5.68
CA SER A 40 -11.67 -9.79 -4.25
C SER A 40 -10.39 -9.72 -3.41
N LEU A 41 -10.47 -9.01 -2.29
CA LEU A 41 -9.38 -8.87 -1.34
C LEU A 41 -9.13 -10.19 -0.61
N VAL A 42 -10.18 -10.93 -0.29
CA VAL A 42 -10.13 -12.25 0.38
C VAL A 42 -9.48 -13.28 -0.55
N GLU A 43 -9.85 -13.30 -1.84
CA GLU A 43 -9.22 -14.18 -2.82
C GLU A 43 -7.72 -13.88 -2.98
N ALA A 44 -7.35 -12.60 -3.03
CA ALA A 44 -5.94 -12.18 -3.07
C ALA A 44 -5.20 -12.62 -1.80
N TYR A 45 -5.78 -12.44 -0.62
CA TYR A 45 -5.21 -12.92 0.64
C TYR A 45 -4.94 -14.43 0.59
N HIS A 46 -5.93 -15.25 0.21
CA HIS A 46 -5.76 -16.70 0.10
C HIS A 46 -4.70 -17.09 -0.93
N ARG A 47 -4.60 -16.37 -2.05
CA ARG A 47 -3.54 -16.58 -3.04
C ARG A 47 -2.17 -16.37 -2.41
N TRP A 48 -1.96 -15.28 -1.68
CA TRP A 48 -0.69 -15.01 -1.01
C TRP A 48 -0.36 -16.06 0.04
N ARG A 49 -1.33 -16.46 0.87
CA ARG A 49 -1.20 -17.56 1.83
C ARG A 49 -0.76 -18.85 1.15
N SER A 50 -1.36 -19.19 0.01
CA SER A 50 -1.01 -20.40 -0.77
C SER A 50 0.43 -20.39 -1.29
N TRP A 51 1.01 -19.21 -1.53
CA TRP A 51 2.40 -19.06 -1.92
C TRP A 51 3.36 -19.12 -0.73
N ALA A 52 2.96 -18.53 0.40
CA ALA A 52 3.80 -18.36 1.58
C ALA A 52 3.83 -19.59 2.50
N ASP A 53 2.66 -20.13 2.87
CA ASP A 53 2.50 -21.22 3.85
C ASP A 53 3.44 -22.43 3.58
N PRO A 54 3.65 -22.90 2.32
CA PRO A 54 4.55 -24.03 2.08
C PRO A 54 6.05 -23.65 1.96
N LYS A 55 6.42 -22.37 2.01
CA LYS A 55 7.75 -21.87 1.64
C LYS A 55 8.49 -21.09 2.72
N VAL A 56 7.79 -20.39 3.60
CA VAL A 56 8.42 -19.51 4.59
C VAL A 56 9.33 -20.29 5.55
N CYS A 57 10.48 -19.72 5.86
CA CYS A 57 11.46 -20.28 6.81
C CYS A 57 11.37 -19.63 8.20
N CYS A 58 10.61 -18.56 8.35
CA CYS A 58 10.37 -17.83 9.60
C CYS A 58 8.90 -17.40 9.68
N ASP A 59 8.48 -16.82 10.80
CA ASP A 59 7.12 -16.32 10.96
C ASP A 59 6.82 -15.21 9.95
N TYR A 60 5.55 -15.08 9.57
CA TYR A 60 5.11 -14.04 8.66
C TYR A 60 3.69 -13.56 8.97
N ALA A 61 3.37 -12.35 8.53
CA ALA A 61 2.01 -11.83 8.44
C ALA A 61 1.80 -11.11 7.09
N LEU A 62 0.57 -10.67 6.84
CA LEU A 62 0.21 -9.96 5.62
C LEU A 62 -0.47 -8.63 5.95
N HIS A 63 -0.13 -7.61 5.18
CA HIS A 63 -0.97 -6.46 4.90
C HIS A 63 -1.80 -6.77 3.65
N VAL A 64 -3.01 -6.22 3.52
CA VAL A 64 -3.82 -6.35 2.31
C VAL A 64 -3.99 -5.00 1.64
N ALA A 65 -3.68 -4.89 0.36
CA ALA A 65 -3.84 -3.65 -0.37
C ALA A 65 -5.28 -3.41 -0.82
N VAL A 66 -5.73 -2.17 -0.67
CA VAL A 66 -6.99 -1.67 -1.22
C VAL A 66 -6.65 -0.90 -2.49
N THR A 67 -6.75 -1.58 -3.64
CA THR A 67 -6.39 -1.04 -4.97
C THR A 67 -7.60 -0.49 -5.74
N TRP A 68 -8.79 -0.61 -5.14
CA TRP A 68 -10.07 -0.10 -5.63
C TRP A 68 -11.08 -0.05 -4.48
N TRP A 69 -12.14 0.75 -4.63
CA TRP A 69 -13.17 0.89 -3.60
C TRP A 69 -14.57 0.49 -4.08
N SER A 70 -15.34 -0.14 -3.19
CA SER A 70 -16.79 -0.36 -3.26
C SER A 70 -17.29 -0.86 -1.91
N ASP A 71 -18.61 -0.88 -1.68
CA ASP A 71 -19.20 -1.48 -0.47
C ASP A 71 -18.80 -2.96 -0.28
N LYS A 72 -18.54 -3.67 -1.38
CA LYS A 72 -18.04 -5.05 -1.32
C LYS A 72 -16.64 -5.10 -0.70
N VAL A 73 -15.75 -4.20 -1.11
CA VAL A 73 -14.39 -4.08 -0.58
C VAL A 73 -14.43 -3.79 0.92
N GLY A 74 -15.33 -2.90 1.36
CA GLY A 74 -15.51 -2.61 2.79
C GLY A 74 -15.85 -3.85 3.62
N LYS A 75 -16.79 -4.68 3.15
CA LYS A 75 -17.16 -5.95 3.80
C LYS A 75 -16.01 -6.97 3.80
N GLU A 76 -15.27 -7.07 2.70
CA GLU A 76 -14.11 -7.96 2.63
C GLU A 76 -12.99 -7.51 3.59
N MET A 77 -12.82 -6.20 3.82
CA MET A 77 -11.90 -5.69 4.85
C MET A 77 -12.33 -6.09 6.27
N GLU A 78 -13.63 -6.03 6.55
CA GLU A 78 -14.20 -6.49 7.83
C GLU A 78 -13.95 -7.98 8.04
N GLU A 79 -14.29 -8.83 7.05
CA GLU A 79 -14.03 -10.28 7.07
C GLU A 79 -12.54 -10.59 7.29
N LEU A 80 -11.65 -9.92 6.56
CA LEU A 80 -10.19 -10.08 6.72
C LEU A 80 -9.71 -9.73 8.14
N THR A 81 -10.36 -8.75 8.76
CA THR A 81 -10.01 -8.31 10.12
C THR A 81 -10.52 -9.27 11.18
N GLU A 82 -11.78 -9.68 11.09
CA GLU A 82 -12.43 -10.53 12.09
C GLU A 82 -12.00 -12.00 11.99
N GLU A 83 -11.85 -12.53 10.77
CA GLU A 83 -11.68 -13.97 10.54
C GLU A 83 -10.25 -14.36 10.14
N HIS A 84 -9.46 -13.42 9.62
CA HIS A 84 -8.14 -13.72 9.03
C HIS A 84 -6.96 -13.02 9.71
N GLY A 85 -7.21 -12.22 10.75
CA GLY A 85 -6.17 -11.59 11.55
C GLY A 85 -5.45 -10.43 10.85
N ILE A 86 -6.03 -9.88 9.79
CA ILE A 86 -5.49 -8.72 9.08
C ILE A 86 -5.91 -7.44 9.80
N ASN A 87 -4.97 -6.70 10.36
CA ASN A 87 -5.25 -5.44 11.05
C ASN A 87 -4.60 -4.23 10.37
N SER A 88 -4.20 -4.36 9.10
CA SER A 88 -3.52 -3.29 8.37
C SER A 88 -3.76 -3.39 6.86
N PHE A 89 -4.18 -2.26 6.28
CA PHE A 89 -4.56 -2.14 4.88
C PHE A 89 -3.73 -1.09 4.17
N LYS A 90 -3.35 -1.37 2.92
CA LYS A 90 -2.42 -0.56 2.13
C LYS A 90 -3.12 0.14 0.97
N MET A 91 -3.09 1.46 0.96
CA MET A 91 -3.63 2.31 -0.09
C MET A 91 -2.52 3.00 -0.87
N PHE A 92 -2.81 3.37 -2.13
CA PHE A 92 -1.86 4.04 -3.02
C PHE A 92 -2.43 5.35 -3.54
N MET A 93 -1.66 6.43 -3.42
CA MET A 93 -1.94 7.73 -4.09
C MET A 93 -1.17 7.86 -5.41
N ALA A 94 -0.25 6.93 -5.66
CA ALA A 94 0.54 6.79 -6.89
C ALA A 94 0.05 5.61 -7.73
N TYR A 95 0.73 5.36 -8.86
CA TYR A 95 0.38 4.31 -9.82
C TYR A 95 -0.99 4.57 -10.49
N LYS A 96 -1.11 5.74 -11.12
CA LYS A 96 -2.29 6.14 -11.89
C LYS A 96 -2.72 5.03 -12.86
N ASP A 97 -4.03 4.86 -13.00
CA ASP A 97 -4.70 3.84 -13.83
C ASP A 97 -4.54 2.38 -13.38
N THR A 98 -3.80 2.11 -12.31
CA THR A 98 -3.62 0.75 -11.77
C THR A 98 -4.11 0.64 -10.32
N TRP A 99 -3.32 1.12 -9.37
CA TRP A 99 -3.62 0.98 -7.93
C TRP A 99 -4.02 2.29 -7.25
N GLN A 100 -3.85 3.44 -7.92
CA GLN A 100 -4.19 4.74 -7.36
C GLN A 100 -5.67 4.82 -6.97
N LEU A 101 -5.93 5.18 -5.72
CA LEU A 101 -7.23 5.65 -5.26
C LEU A 101 -7.31 7.17 -5.44
N ASP A 102 -8.50 7.68 -5.75
CA ASP A 102 -8.78 9.11 -5.63
C ASP A 102 -9.09 9.48 -4.16
N ASP A 103 -9.23 10.78 -3.89
CA ASP A 103 -9.43 11.27 -2.52
C ASP A 103 -10.76 10.77 -1.92
N HIS A 104 -11.78 10.51 -2.74
CA HIS A 104 -13.06 9.97 -2.27
C HIS A 104 -12.89 8.53 -1.81
N ASP A 105 -12.32 7.68 -2.66
CA ASP A 105 -12.10 6.26 -2.36
C ASP A 105 -11.12 6.08 -1.19
N LEU A 106 -10.12 6.97 -1.07
CA LEU A 106 -9.20 6.99 0.06
C LEU A 106 -9.91 7.36 1.38
N LEU A 107 -10.83 8.33 1.35
CA LEU A 107 -11.63 8.70 2.52
C LEU A 107 -12.53 7.54 2.98
N GLU A 108 -13.22 6.88 2.06
CA GLU A 108 -14.06 5.72 2.40
C GLU A 108 -13.22 4.57 2.96
N SER A 109 -12.05 4.30 2.35
CA SER A 109 -11.10 3.30 2.86
C SER A 109 -10.62 3.63 4.28
N PHE A 110 -10.36 4.90 4.60
CA PHE A 110 -9.99 5.33 5.95
C PHE A 110 -11.12 5.20 6.96
N LYS A 111 -12.37 5.51 6.57
CA LYS A 111 -13.55 5.29 7.44
C LYS A 111 -13.68 3.82 7.80
N GLN A 112 -13.56 2.94 6.80
CA GLN A 112 -13.65 1.50 7.02
C GLN A 112 -12.53 1.00 7.92
N CYS A 113 -11.27 1.40 7.68
CA CYS A 113 -10.16 1.01 8.55
C CYS A 113 -10.41 1.43 10.01
N LYS A 114 -10.96 2.63 10.23
CA LYS A 114 -11.31 3.11 11.56
C LYS A 114 -12.42 2.28 12.21
N GLU A 115 -13.47 1.96 11.46
CA GLU A 115 -14.62 1.18 11.93
C GLU A 115 -14.21 -0.21 12.40
N ILE A 116 -13.37 -0.89 11.61
CA ILE A 116 -12.89 -2.26 11.90
C ILE A 116 -11.66 -2.28 12.82
N GLY A 117 -11.14 -1.12 13.23
CA GLY A 117 -9.96 -1.03 14.11
C GLY A 117 -8.63 -1.44 13.45
N ALA A 118 -8.52 -1.33 12.12
CA ALA A 118 -7.32 -1.63 11.35
C ALA A 118 -6.48 -0.37 11.07
N LEU A 119 -5.16 -0.53 10.90
CA LEU A 119 -4.23 0.53 10.52
C LEU A 119 -4.27 0.79 9.00
N ALA A 120 -4.45 2.05 8.62
CA ALA A 120 -4.34 2.49 7.24
C ALA A 120 -2.88 2.85 6.90
N GLN A 121 -2.29 2.19 5.90
CA GLN A 121 -0.98 2.48 5.35
C GLN A 121 -1.11 3.18 3.99
N VAL A 122 -0.30 4.20 3.72
CA VAL A 122 -0.42 4.99 2.48
C VAL A 122 0.92 5.05 1.74
N HIS A 123 0.90 4.78 0.43
CA HIS A 123 1.97 5.13 -0.50
C HIS A 123 1.69 6.55 -0.99
N ALA A 124 2.37 7.54 -0.41
CA ALA A 124 2.00 8.94 -0.53
C ALA A 124 2.89 9.69 -1.52
N GLU A 125 2.70 9.45 -2.82
CA GLU A 125 3.21 10.32 -3.89
C GLU A 125 2.04 10.74 -4.79
N ASN A 126 2.08 11.93 -5.39
CA ASN A 126 1.02 12.39 -6.29
C ASN A 126 1.11 11.67 -7.66
N GLY A 127 0.27 10.65 -7.86
CA GLY A 127 0.30 9.81 -9.06
C GLY A 127 -0.05 10.53 -10.37
N ASP A 128 -0.87 11.58 -10.32
CA ASP A 128 -1.19 12.38 -11.50
C ASP A 128 0.02 13.20 -11.97
N VAL A 129 0.75 13.82 -11.03
CA VAL A 129 1.99 14.56 -11.32
C VAL A 129 3.09 13.62 -11.82
N ILE A 130 3.26 12.45 -11.20
CA ILE A 130 4.24 11.45 -11.65
C ILE A 130 3.97 11.02 -13.09
N LYS A 131 2.70 10.76 -13.43
CA LYS A 131 2.32 10.34 -14.80
C LYS A 131 2.66 11.42 -15.82
N GLU A 132 2.30 12.67 -15.54
CA GLU A 132 2.59 13.81 -16.42
C GLU A 132 4.10 14.02 -16.60
N ASN A 133 4.86 14.06 -15.51
CA ASN A 133 6.30 14.24 -15.55
C ASN A 133 7.01 13.10 -16.28
N SER A 134 6.57 11.86 -16.07
CA SER A 134 7.12 10.69 -16.77
C SER A 134 6.93 10.80 -18.28
N ALA A 135 5.73 11.18 -18.74
CA ALA A 135 5.45 11.38 -20.16
C ALA A 135 6.32 12.49 -20.74
N LYS A 136 6.42 13.63 -20.05
CA LYS A 136 7.27 14.75 -20.45
C LYS A 136 8.75 14.37 -20.60
N LEU A 137 9.31 13.61 -19.65
CA LEU A 137 10.72 13.19 -19.69
C LEU A 137 10.98 12.24 -20.86
N LEU A 138 10.06 11.32 -21.13
CA LEU A 138 10.12 10.43 -22.29
C LEU A 138 10.06 11.21 -23.61
N ASP A 139 9.17 12.21 -23.72
CA ASP A 139 9.09 13.10 -24.88
C ASP A 139 10.36 13.93 -25.10
N MET A 140 11.08 14.24 -24.01
CA MET A 140 12.40 14.88 -24.05
C MET A 140 13.54 13.91 -24.41
N GLY A 141 13.24 12.62 -24.64
CA GLY A 141 14.22 11.57 -24.94
C GLY A 141 14.97 11.04 -23.72
N ILE A 142 14.58 11.42 -22.50
CA ILE A 142 15.16 10.94 -21.26
C ILE A 142 14.54 9.58 -20.93
N THR A 143 15.27 8.53 -21.31
CA THR A 143 14.82 7.13 -21.21
C THR A 143 15.69 6.30 -20.28
N GLY A 144 16.76 6.90 -19.72
CA GLY A 144 17.61 6.25 -18.73
C GLY A 144 16.99 6.23 -17.33
N PRO A 145 17.58 5.46 -16.39
CA PRO A 145 17.09 5.35 -15.02
C PRO A 145 16.99 6.69 -14.27
N GLU A 146 17.79 7.68 -14.64
CA GLU A 146 17.73 9.04 -14.08
C GLU A 146 16.36 9.70 -14.27
N GLY A 147 15.65 9.37 -15.35
CA GLY A 147 14.30 9.84 -15.60
C GLY A 147 13.31 9.37 -14.53
N HIS A 148 13.56 8.23 -13.88
CA HIS A 148 12.70 7.74 -12.80
C HIS A 148 12.67 8.71 -11.64
N GLU A 149 13.83 9.22 -11.21
CA GLU A 149 13.89 10.18 -10.12
C GLU A 149 13.40 11.57 -10.55
N LEU A 150 13.84 12.03 -11.73
CA LEU A 150 13.41 13.32 -12.25
C LEU A 150 11.88 13.43 -12.43
N SER A 151 11.19 12.29 -12.58
CA SER A 151 9.72 12.25 -12.70
C SER A 151 8.97 12.51 -11.39
N ARG A 152 9.63 12.34 -10.24
CA ARG A 152 9.00 12.24 -8.91
C ARG A 152 9.76 13.03 -7.81
N PRO A 153 10.15 14.30 -8.06
CA PRO A 153 10.94 15.04 -7.09
C PRO A 153 10.22 15.12 -5.72
N GLU A 154 10.98 15.27 -4.64
CA GLU A 154 10.50 15.09 -3.26
C GLU A 154 9.23 15.88 -2.88
N GLU A 155 8.96 17.03 -3.53
CA GLU A 155 7.74 17.79 -3.32
C GLU A 155 6.45 17.02 -3.71
N VAL A 156 6.54 16.07 -4.64
CA VAL A 156 5.47 15.17 -5.06
C VAL A 156 5.07 14.22 -3.93
N GLU A 157 6.04 13.74 -3.16
CA GLU A 157 5.83 12.96 -1.96
C GLU A 157 5.29 13.84 -0.82
N ALA A 158 5.88 15.02 -0.63
CA ALA A 158 5.49 15.94 0.44
C ALA A 158 4.02 16.39 0.32
N GLU A 159 3.57 16.72 -0.89
CA GLU A 159 2.18 17.10 -1.15
C GLU A 159 1.21 15.96 -0.80
N ALA A 160 1.44 14.77 -1.35
CA ALA A 160 0.56 13.63 -1.13
C ALA A 160 0.57 13.18 0.33
N THR A 161 1.72 13.26 1.01
CA THR A 161 1.84 13.02 2.45
C THR A 161 0.97 13.99 3.24
N ASN A 162 1.07 15.29 2.94
CA ASN A 162 0.23 16.31 3.58
C ASN A 162 -1.26 16.08 3.31
N ARG A 163 -1.63 15.78 2.06
CA ARG A 163 -3.02 15.50 1.69
C ARG A 163 -3.57 14.26 2.39
N ALA A 164 -2.80 13.17 2.48
CA ALA A 164 -3.19 11.98 3.24
C ALA A 164 -3.48 12.31 4.71
N CYS A 165 -2.63 13.13 5.35
CA CYS A 165 -2.84 13.60 6.72
C CYS A 165 -4.12 14.44 6.86
N VAL A 166 -4.38 15.35 5.93
CA VAL A 166 -5.59 16.19 5.95
C VAL A 166 -6.85 15.32 5.84
N LEU A 167 -6.86 14.36 4.91
CA LEU A 167 -7.98 13.44 4.68
C LEU A 167 -8.20 12.51 5.88
N SER A 168 -7.13 11.92 6.42
CA SER A 168 -7.24 11.03 7.58
C SER A 168 -7.75 11.78 8.82
N ASN A 169 -7.40 13.06 8.96
CA ASN A 169 -7.91 13.92 10.04
C ASN A 169 -9.43 14.15 9.94
N GLN A 170 -10.00 14.24 8.72
CA GLN A 170 -11.45 14.42 8.55
C GLN A 170 -12.25 13.24 9.10
N VAL A 171 -11.66 12.05 9.13
CA VAL A 171 -12.29 10.82 9.61
C VAL A 171 -11.75 10.38 10.97
N ARG A 172 -10.77 11.10 11.55
CA ARG A 172 -10.05 10.77 12.79
C ARG A 172 -9.40 9.39 12.74
N MET A 173 -8.68 9.14 11.66
CA MET A 173 -7.93 7.91 11.43
C MET A 173 -6.42 8.17 11.56
N ILE A 174 -5.72 7.30 12.28
CA ILE A 174 -4.25 7.31 12.32
C ILE A 174 -3.76 6.59 11.07
N ILE A 175 -2.84 7.22 10.34
CA ILE A 175 -2.25 6.62 9.13
C ILE A 175 -0.76 6.41 9.30
N PHE A 176 -0.23 5.41 8.60
CA PHE A 176 1.19 5.13 8.50
C PHE A 176 1.68 5.43 7.08
N ASN A 177 2.61 6.38 6.94
CA ASN A 177 3.30 6.58 5.66
C ASN A 177 4.37 5.49 5.52
N SER A 178 4.17 4.57 4.57
CA SER A 178 5.08 3.44 4.40
C SER A 178 6.34 3.77 3.61
N ILE A 179 6.41 4.91 2.92
CA ILE A 179 7.61 5.33 2.19
C ILE A 179 8.61 5.91 3.20
N LEU A 180 8.14 6.82 4.06
CA LEU A 180 8.96 7.44 5.11
C LEU A 180 9.13 6.58 6.37
N ASN A 181 8.41 5.46 6.47
CA ASN A 181 8.30 4.65 7.69
C ASN A 181 7.91 5.48 8.93
N LYS A 182 6.95 6.39 8.77
CA LYS A 182 6.50 7.30 9.83
C LYS A 182 5.01 7.14 10.12
N VAL A 183 4.69 6.99 11.40
CA VAL A 183 3.32 7.18 11.90
C VAL A 183 3.00 8.66 11.81
N MET A 184 1.88 8.99 11.18
CA MET A 184 1.41 10.36 11.07
C MET A 184 0.18 10.51 11.95
N TYR A 185 0.35 11.31 13.00
CA TYR A 185 -0.71 11.59 13.94
C TYR A 185 -1.68 12.60 13.33
N SER A 186 -2.97 12.31 13.45
CA SER A 186 -4.00 13.35 13.42
C SER A 186 -3.69 14.31 14.57
N LEU A 187 -3.46 15.58 14.24
CA LEU A 187 -3.41 16.63 15.26
C LEU A 187 -4.82 16.73 15.84
N ASN A 188 -4.99 16.27 17.07
CA ASN A 188 -6.21 16.46 17.84
C ASN A 188 -6.41 17.96 18.09
N TYR A 189 -6.98 18.66 17.11
CA TYR A 189 -7.64 19.93 17.34
C TYR A 189 -9.00 19.61 17.96
N ASN A 190 -9.03 19.41 19.29
CA ASN A 190 -10.06 19.94 20.20
C ASN A 190 -9.99 19.29 21.60
N GLU A 191 -9.26 19.98 22.49
CA GLU A 191 -9.77 20.40 23.80
C GLU A 191 -10.51 21.76 23.68
N LEU A 192 -11.43 21.91 22.70
CA LEU A 192 -12.34 23.06 22.57
C LEU A 192 -13.72 22.61 22.09
#